data_AF-A0A382QJP2-F1
#
_entry.id   AF-A0A382QJP2-F1
#
_cell.length_a   1.000
_cell.length_b   1.000
_cell.length_c   1.000
_cell.angle_alpha   90.00
_cell.angle_beta   90.00
_cell.angle_gamma   90.00
#
_symmetry.space_group_name_H-M   'P 1'
#
loop_
_entity.id
_entity.type
_entity.pdbx_description
1 polymer ?
#
loop_
_entity_poly.entity_id
_entity_poly.type
_entity_poly.pdbx_seq_one_letter_code
_entity_poly.pdbx_strand_id
1 'polypeptide(L)'
;MTTILLSLIFSAPAEWNQPNYDRSRSNRTPAIGQINKPKLSWEADLRGREYFWSGSLKEGEFSLSPPEDLVPLSIELQQLWGIVPPKLDVTGSGQLIDPPPAPGARWGKFLPEVSGLQRISWTTTWGKDAHFHLHSFENGIENPTKIWDIKFQGDIYSPLVVIVDLDQDGELEAVLSTWHGVIAYDLMTGREKYRCTYRSEHGRQYGFFGAYVHSSGQVYLVPIGDFAGHVGVLTVQNGQLSNLWYHTFDPQSTQGIDRRFTINTVGPKPIGDFN
;
A
#
# COMPACT_ATOMS: atom_id res chain seq x y z
N MET A 1 -18.28 -3.01 20.77
CA MET A 1 -18.60 -1.72 20.13
C MET A 1 -17.90 -1.71 18.79
N THR A 2 -18.66 -1.63 17.71
CA THR A 2 -18.12 -1.66 16.35
C THR A 2 -18.11 -0.22 15.86
N THR A 3 -16.95 0.43 15.89
CA THR A 3 -16.78 1.78 15.35
C THR A 3 -16.60 1.65 13.84
N ILE A 4 -17.52 2.23 13.07
CA ILE A 4 -17.47 2.24 11.61
C ILE A 4 -16.97 3.62 11.17
N LEU A 5 -15.90 3.63 10.39
CA LEU A 5 -15.39 4.81 9.72
C LEU A 5 -16.17 4.99 8.40
N LEU A 6 -16.82 6.14 8.21
CA LEU A 6 -17.53 6.46 6.97
C LEU A 6 -16.74 7.52 6.21
N SER A 7 -16.32 7.22 4.97
CA SER A 7 -15.94 8.25 4.00
C SER A 7 -17.20 8.73 3.27
N LEU A 8 -17.34 10.04 3.08
CA LEU A 8 -18.44 10.63 2.33
C LEU A 8 -17.97 10.93 0.91
N ILE A 9 -18.69 10.38 -0.08
CA ILE A 9 -18.52 10.66 -1.51
C ILE A 9 -19.72 11.49 -1.95
N PHE A 10 -19.49 12.66 -2.56
CA PHE A 10 -20.57 13.47 -3.14
C PHE A 10 -21.00 12.89 -4.49
N SER A 11 -22.30 12.65 -4.69
CA SER A 11 -22.89 12.29 -5.97
C SER A 11 -24.18 13.07 -6.28
N ALA A 12 -24.56 13.07 -7.55
CA ALA A 12 -25.77 13.71 -8.10
C ALA A 12 -27.09 13.07 -7.57
N PRO A 13 -28.26 13.71 -7.77
CA PRO A 13 -29.46 13.60 -6.91
C PRO A 13 -30.22 12.26 -6.82
N ALA A 14 -29.70 11.12 -7.28
CA ALA A 14 -30.51 9.90 -7.33
C ALA A 14 -29.77 8.57 -7.08
N GLU A 15 -28.45 8.54 -6.95
CA GLU A 15 -27.71 7.27 -6.80
C GLU A 15 -26.51 7.43 -5.86
N TRP A 16 -26.40 6.53 -4.87
CA TRP A 16 -25.25 6.46 -3.96
C TRP A 16 -24.19 5.52 -4.53
N ASN A 17 -22.97 6.02 -4.68
CA ASN A 17 -21.80 5.17 -4.94
C ASN A 17 -21.47 4.41 -3.65
N GLN A 18 -21.41 3.08 -3.73
CA GLN A 18 -20.92 2.24 -2.63
C GLN A 18 -19.75 1.37 -3.10
N PRO A 19 -18.70 1.20 -2.28
CA PRO A 19 -17.56 0.34 -2.60
C PRO A 19 -17.82 -1.16 -2.38
N ASN A 20 -19.08 -1.61 -2.32
CA ASN A 20 -19.44 -3.02 -2.07
C ASN A 20 -19.53 -3.86 -3.36
N TYR A 21 -19.22 -5.14 -3.22
CA TYR A 21 -19.26 -6.16 -4.26
C TYR A 21 -20.69 -6.44 -4.72
N ASP A 22 -21.16 -5.78 -5.79
CA ASP A 22 -22.28 -6.25 -6.60
C ASP A 22 -21.75 -7.09 -7.77
N ARG A 23 -22.46 -8.16 -8.16
CA ARG A 23 -22.04 -9.03 -9.27
C ARG A 23 -21.91 -8.29 -10.60
N SER A 24 -22.64 -7.19 -10.77
CA SER A 24 -22.59 -6.28 -11.91
C SER A 24 -21.42 -5.29 -11.89
N ARG A 25 -20.67 -5.18 -10.78
CA ARG A 25 -19.61 -4.18 -10.57
C ARG A 25 -20.07 -2.74 -10.85
N SER A 26 -21.33 -2.43 -10.57
CA SER A 26 -21.88 -1.11 -10.84
C SER A 26 -21.44 -0.06 -9.81
N ASN A 27 -20.91 -0.49 -8.66
CA ASN A 27 -20.69 0.35 -7.46
C ASN A 27 -21.99 1.01 -6.95
N ARG A 28 -23.17 0.42 -7.20
CA ARG A 28 -24.48 0.98 -6.83
C ARG A 28 -25.18 0.14 -5.78
N THR A 29 -25.99 0.81 -4.97
CA THR A 29 -26.88 0.16 -3.97
C THR A 29 -28.34 0.28 -4.41
N PRO A 30 -29.18 -0.75 -4.18
CA PRO A 30 -30.63 -0.60 -4.28
C PRO A 30 -31.21 0.20 -3.10
N ALA A 31 -30.40 0.62 -2.12
CA ALA A 31 -30.85 1.52 -1.07
C ALA A 31 -31.20 2.89 -1.67
N ILE A 32 -32.50 3.11 -1.88
CA ILE A 32 -33.06 4.39 -2.31
C ILE A 32 -33.30 5.22 -1.04
N GLY A 33 -32.36 6.10 -0.71
CA GLY A 33 -32.61 7.12 0.31
C GLY A 33 -33.65 8.12 -0.20
N GLN A 34 -34.80 8.28 0.46
CA GLN A 34 -35.76 9.34 0.15
C GLN A 34 -35.32 10.69 0.72
N ILE A 35 -34.24 11.26 0.16
CA ILE A 35 -33.79 12.60 0.55
C ILE A 35 -34.53 13.64 -0.30
N ASN A 36 -35.80 13.86 0.03
CA ASN A 36 -36.66 14.81 -0.70
C ASN A 36 -36.39 16.27 -0.28
N LYS A 37 -35.69 16.48 0.83
CA LYS A 37 -35.27 17.77 1.37
C LYS A 37 -33.88 17.60 1.99
N PRO A 38 -32.79 17.76 1.21
CA PRO A 38 -31.45 17.70 1.78
C PRO A 38 -31.32 18.77 2.87
N LYS A 39 -30.70 18.39 3.98
CA LYS A 39 -30.32 19.30 5.05
C LYS A 39 -28.82 19.21 5.21
N LEU A 40 -28.18 20.37 5.35
CA LEU A 40 -26.81 20.44 5.80
C LEU A 40 -26.76 19.88 7.23
N SER A 41 -26.08 18.75 7.41
CA SER A 41 -25.97 18.10 8.73
C SER A 41 -24.81 18.67 9.54
N TRP A 42 -23.77 19.18 8.88
CA TRP A 42 -22.57 19.76 9.49
C TRP A 42 -21.69 20.44 8.42
N GLU A 43 -20.76 21.29 8.87
CA GLU A 43 -19.65 21.85 8.10
C GLU A 43 -18.36 21.68 8.92
N ALA A 44 -17.22 21.46 8.26
CA ALA A 44 -15.91 21.44 8.92
C ALA A 44 -14.92 22.33 8.18
N ASP A 45 -14.05 22.98 8.94
CA ASP A 45 -12.93 23.75 8.40
C ASP A 45 -11.77 22.80 8.07
N LEU A 46 -11.54 22.58 6.77
CA LEU A 46 -10.53 21.67 6.23
C LEU A 46 -9.10 22.24 6.26
N ARG A 47 -8.90 23.45 6.81
CA ARG A 47 -7.57 24.03 6.96
C ARG A 47 -6.81 23.29 8.07
N GLY A 48 -6.07 22.24 7.68
CA GLY A 48 -5.00 21.61 8.46
C GLY A 48 -5.40 21.05 9.83
N ARG A 49 -6.61 20.50 9.97
CA ARG A 49 -7.07 19.82 11.20
C ARG A 49 -7.63 18.45 10.88
N GLU A 50 -7.21 17.45 11.64
CA GLU A 50 -7.79 16.11 11.61
C GLU A 50 -9.03 16.08 12.52
N TYR A 51 -10.15 15.58 12.01
CA TYR A 51 -11.38 15.39 12.76
C TYR A 51 -11.76 13.91 12.74
N PHE A 52 -12.01 13.34 13.92
CA PHE A 52 -12.58 11.99 14.03
C PHE A 52 -14.07 12.07 14.29
N TRP A 53 -14.81 11.21 13.59
CA TRP A 53 -16.26 11.17 13.66
C TRP A 53 -16.66 9.81 14.20
N SER A 54 -17.56 9.80 15.18
CA SER A 54 -18.23 8.58 15.60
C SER A 54 -19.73 8.75 15.37
N GLY A 55 -20.35 7.69 14.87
CA GLY A 55 -21.78 7.64 14.67
C GLY A 55 -22.32 6.26 15.00
N SER A 56 -23.59 6.22 15.39
CA SER A 56 -24.30 4.98 15.60
C SER A 56 -25.48 4.89 14.66
N LEU A 57 -25.70 3.71 14.08
CA LEU A 57 -26.87 3.41 13.29
C LEU A 57 -27.86 2.67 14.20
N LYS A 58 -29.03 3.26 14.45
CA LYS A 58 -30.12 2.62 15.19
C LYS A 58 -31.41 2.83 14.42
N GLU A 59 -32.12 1.73 14.11
CA GLU A 59 -33.45 1.76 13.48
C GLU A 59 -33.52 2.56 12.16
N GLY A 60 -32.43 2.57 11.39
CA GLY A 60 -32.35 3.30 10.12
C GLY A 60 -32.02 4.79 10.26
N GLU A 61 -31.85 5.29 11.48
CA GLU A 61 -31.34 6.62 11.77
C GLU A 61 -29.85 6.57 12.09
N PHE A 62 -29.06 7.42 11.43
CA PHE A 62 -27.65 7.62 11.74
C PHE A 62 -27.53 8.85 12.63
N SER A 63 -27.18 8.63 13.90
CA SER A 63 -26.87 9.72 14.83
C SER A 63 -25.37 9.93 14.87
N LEU A 64 -24.96 11.11 14.43
CA LEU A 64 -23.59 11.58 14.44
C LEU A 64 -23.40 12.44 15.69
N SER A 65 -22.45 12.08 16.54
CA SER A 65 -22.17 12.88 17.75
C SER A 65 -21.22 14.02 17.37
N PRO A 66 -21.64 15.30 17.47
CA PRO A 66 -20.76 16.42 17.14
C PRO A 66 -19.58 16.53 18.12
N PRO A 67 -18.46 17.13 17.69
CA PRO A 67 -17.12 16.93 18.25
C PRO A 67 -16.79 17.90 19.39
N GLU A 68 -17.72 18.21 20.30
CA GLU A 68 -17.41 19.21 21.35
C GLU A 68 -16.32 18.72 22.32
N ASP A 69 -16.14 17.40 22.47
CA ASP A 69 -15.10 16.79 23.29
C ASP A 69 -14.34 15.68 22.54
N LEU A 70 -13.79 15.98 21.35
CA LEU A 70 -12.85 15.05 20.72
C LEU A 70 -11.54 15.00 21.52
N VAL A 71 -11.44 14.02 22.41
CA VAL A 71 -10.17 13.64 23.02
C VAL A 71 -9.24 13.17 21.90
N PRO A 72 -8.00 13.69 21.80
CA PRO A 72 -7.01 13.15 20.87
C PRO A 72 -6.91 11.64 21.03
N LEU A 73 -6.81 10.90 19.91
CA LEU A 73 -6.58 9.45 20.00
C LEU A 73 -5.34 9.19 20.85
N SER A 74 -5.45 8.28 21.82
CA SER A 74 -4.27 7.80 22.52
C SER A 74 -3.29 7.17 21.53
N ILE A 75 -2.01 7.08 21.89
CA ILE A 75 -0.99 6.45 21.03
C ILE A 75 -1.39 5.02 20.70
N GLU A 76 -2.01 4.29 21.64
CA GLU A 76 -2.49 2.93 21.44
C GLU A 76 -3.59 2.85 20.38
N LEU A 77 -4.53 3.80 20.38
CA LEU A 77 -5.57 3.87 19.35
C LEU A 77 -4.96 4.28 18.00
N GLN A 78 -4.03 5.24 17.98
CA GLN A 78 -3.34 5.61 16.74
C GLN A 78 -2.58 4.41 16.14
N GLN A 79 -1.97 3.57 16.98
CA GLN A 79 -1.31 2.33 16.54
C GLN A 79 -2.31 1.27 16.07
N LEU A 80 -3.41 1.06 16.79
CA LEU A 80 -4.48 0.14 16.42
C LEU A 80 -5.06 0.46 15.04
N TRP A 81 -5.23 1.75 14.75
CA TRP A 81 -5.74 2.25 13.47
C TRP A 81 -4.65 2.41 12.40
N GLY A 82 -3.38 2.10 12.72
CA GLY A 82 -2.26 2.22 11.78
C GLY A 82 -1.91 3.66 11.39
N ILE A 83 -2.34 4.65 12.19
CA ILE A 83 -2.00 6.07 12.01
C ILE A 83 -0.53 6.31 12.36
N VAL A 84 -0.08 5.70 13.45
CA VAL A 84 1.33 5.72 13.87
C VAL A 84 1.86 4.28 13.82
N PRO A 85 3.04 4.04 13.23
CA PRO A 85 3.65 2.72 13.25
C PRO A 85 3.85 2.23 14.69
N PRO A 86 3.61 0.94 14.97
CA PRO A 86 3.93 0.39 16.27
C PRO A 86 5.44 0.42 16.50
N LYS A 87 5.84 0.55 17.77
CA LYS A 87 7.22 0.30 18.17
C LYS A 87 7.58 -1.18 17.95
N LEU A 88 8.83 -1.44 17.60
CA LEU A 88 9.32 -2.78 17.28
C LEU A 88 10.45 -3.18 18.23
N ASP A 89 10.50 -4.46 18.60
CA ASP A 89 11.68 -5.06 19.20
C ASP A 89 12.69 -5.39 18.10
N VAL A 90 13.42 -4.35 17.65
CA VAL A 90 14.29 -4.43 16.48
C VAL A 90 15.46 -5.39 16.70
N THR A 91 16.00 -5.47 17.91
CA THR A 91 17.20 -6.25 18.22
C THR A 91 16.89 -7.64 18.79
N GLY A 92 15.63 -7.89 19.18
CA GLY A 92 15.21 -9.12 19.85
C GLY A 92 15.56 -9.14 21.34
N SER A 93 15.75 -7.97 21.95
CA SER A 93 16.07 -7.83 23.39
C SER A 93 14.84 -7.70 24.28
N GLY A 94 13.64 -7.61 23.69
CA GLY A 94 12.39 -7.27 24.36
C GLY A 94 12.14 -5.76 24.48
N GLN A 95 13.08 -4.91 24.06
CA GLN A 95 12.91 -3.45 24.13
C GLN A 95 12.23 -2.92 22.87
N LEU A 96 11.02 -2.37 23.03
CA LEU A 96 10.29 -1.72 21.94
C LEU A 96 10.84 -0.31 21.67
N ILE A 97 11.22 -0.06 20.41
CA ILE A 97 11.73 1.24 19.94
C ILE A 97 11.02 1.72 18.68
N ASP A 98 11.17 3.01 18.39
CA ASP A 98 10.83 3.56 17.08
C ASP A 98 11.91 3.13 16.08
N PRO A 99 11.57 2.31 15.07
CA PRO A 99 12.57 1.75 14.16
C PRO A 99 13.24 2.87 13.35
N PRO A 100 14.58 2.82 13.15
CA PRO A 100 15.29 3.85 12.40
C PRO A 100 14.72 4.01 10.97
N PRO A 101 14.40 5.25 10.56
CA PRO A 101 13.85 5.48 9.23
C PRO A 101 14.90 5.16 8.16
N ALA A 102 14.45 4.60 7.04
CA ALA A 102 15.24 4.47 5.84
C ALA A 102 14.33 4.54 4.60
N PRO A 103 14.84 5.01 3.45
CA PRO A 103 14.06 5.08 2.22
C PRO A 103 13.46 3.72 1.85
N GLY A 104 12.14 3.68 1.67
CA GLY A 104 11.40 2.47 1.32
C GLY A 104 11.48 1.33 2.34
N ALA A 105 11.76 1.63 3.62
CA ALA A 105 11.97 0.60 4.63
C ALA A 105 10.78 -0.36 4.79
N ARG A 106 11.09 -1.65 4.90
CA ARG A 106 10.20 -2.71 5.34
C ARG A 106 10.91 -3.50 6.43
N TRP A 107 10.24 -3.64 7.56
CA TRP A 107 10.74 -4.39 8.72
C TRP A 107 9.99 -5.71 8.83
N GLY A 108 10.71 -6.77 9.20
CA GLY A 108 10.09 -8.07 9.39
C GLY A 108 11.07 -9.10 9.93
N LYS A 109 10.52 -10.27 10.27
CA LYS A 109 11.30 -11.44 10.64
C LYS A 109 11.50 -12.30 9.39
N PHE A 110 12.56 -12.01 8.64
CA PHE A 110 12.87 -12.69 7.38
C PHE A 110 13.88 -13.81 7.58
N LEU A 111 14.77 -13.65 8.56
CA LEU A 111 15.76 -14.64 8.97
C LEU A 111 15.27 -15.26 10.29
N PRO A 112 14.72 -16.50 10.29
CA PRO A 112 14.13 -17.07 11.50
C PRO A 112 15.18 -17.36 12.58
N GLU A 113 16.42 -17.64 12.20
CA GLU A 113 17.48 -18.12 13.10
C GLU A 113 18.19 -17.03 13.92
N VAL A 114 18.04 -15.75 13.55
CA VAL A 114 18.67 -14.63 14.29
C VAL A 114 17.67 -14.02 15.25
N SER A 115 18.09 -13.41 16.36
CA SER A 115 17.15 -12.83 17.36
C SER A 115 16.50 -11.53 16.88
N GLY A 116 17.24 -10.67 16.19
CA GLY A 116 16.77 -9.38 15.71
C GLY A 116 15.80 -9.46 14.53
N LEU A 117 15.16 -8.33 14.24
CA LEU A 117 14.44 -8.10 13.00
C LEU A 117 15.41 -7.73 11.88
N GLN A 118 14.91 -7.87 10.66
CA GLN A 118 15.59 -7.43 9.46
C GLN A 118 14.89 -6.22 8.87
N ARG A 119 15.68 -5.37 8.20
CA ARG A 119 15.19 -4.26 7.39
C ARG A 119 15.63 -4.43 5.95
N ILE A 120 14.65 -4.41 5.06
CA ILE A 120 14.86 -4.19 3.64
C ILE A 120 14.68 -2.71 3.38
N SER A 121 15.63 -2.09 2.69
CA SER A 121 15.58 -0.64 2.41
C SER A 121 16.45 -0.25 1.22
N TRP A 122 16.36 1.03 0.87
CA TRP A 122 17.14 1.64 -0.19
C TRP A 122 18.07 2.72 0.36
N THR A 123 19.19 2.99 -0.32
CA THR A 123 19.99 4.19 -0.05
C THR A 123 19.30 5.47 -0.52
N THR A 124 18.51 5.39 -1.60
CA THR A 124 17.66 6.46 -2.11
C THR A 124 16.46 5.85 -2.83
N THR A 125 15.32 6.54 -2.82
CA THR A 125 14.14 6.18 -3.60
C THR A 125 14.01 7.01 -4.88
N TRP A 126 15.03 7.81 -5.23
CA TRP A 126 15.05 8.64 -6.42
C TRP A 126 16.44 8.75 -7.03
N GLY A 127 16.53 8.59 -8.35
CA GLY A 127 17.72 8.86 -9.15
C GLY A 127 18.57 7.63 -9.45
N LYS A 128 19.86 7.88 -9.71
CA LYS A 128 20.85 6.87 -10.12
C LYS A 128 21.60 6.30 -8.93
N ASP A 129 22.29 5.18 -9.15
CA ASP A 129 23.20 4.54 -8.19
C ASP A 129 22.55 4.17 -6.85
N ALA A 130 21.26 3.83 -6.90
CA ALA A 130 20.55 3.33 -5.73
C ALA A 130 21.04 1.93 -5.37
N HIS A 131 21.17 1.67 -4.07
CA HIS A 131 21.44 0.34 -3.54
C HIS A 131 20.21 -0.17 -2.81
N PHE A 132 19.87 -1.43 -3.07
CA PHE A 132 18.83 -2.18 -2.38
C PHE A 132 19.51 -3.19 -1.45
N HIS A 133 19.18 -3.16 -0.16
CA HIS A 133 19.90 -3.96 0.82
C HIS A 133 18.99 -4.61 1.86
N LEU A 134 19.51 -5.67 2.47
CA LEU A 134 18.96 -6.31 3.66
C LEU A 134 19.98 -6.19 4.79
N HIS A 135 19.51 -5.62 5.90
CA HIS A 135 20.25 -5.55 7.15
C HIS A 135 19.54 -6.37 8.21
N SER A 136 20.32 -6.98 9.12
CA SER A 136 19.83 -7.66 10.30
C SER A 136 20.35 -6.97 11.56
N PHE A 137 19.51 -6.85 12.58
CA PHE A 137 19.75 -5.98 13.73
C PHE A 137 19.98 -6.73 15.04
N GLU A 138 20.30 -8.03 14.99
CA GLU A 138 20.61 -8.87 16.15
C GLU A 138 21.81 -8.34 16.95
N ASN A 139 22.73 -7.62 16.30
CA ASN A 139 23.92 -7.02 16.93
C ASN A 139 23.70 -5.57 17.41
N GLY A 140 22.45 -5.10 17.42
CA GLY A 140 22.10 -3.74 17.83
C GLY A 140 21.82 -2.79 16.66
N ILE A 141 21.18 -1.66 16.99
CA ILE A 141 20.74 -0.65 16.01
C ILE A 141 21.91 0.07 15.35
N GLU A 142 22.96 0.35 16.11
CA GLU A 142 24.14 1.09 15.66
C GLU A 142 25.09 0.24 14.80
N ASN A 143 25.01 -1.10 14.92
CA ASN A 143 25.92 -2.03 14.25
C ASN A 143 25.13 -3.16 13.54
N PRO A 144 24.27 -2.84 12.56
CA PRO A 144 23.53 -3.87 11.85
C PRO A 144 24.45 -4.73 10.98
N THR A 145 24.15 -6.03 10.93
CA THR A 145 24.79 -6.96 10.00
C THR A 145 24.23 -6.75 8.60
N LYS A 146 25.07 -6.42 7.63
CA LYS A 146 24.66 -6.35 6.21
C LYS A 146 24.63 -7.76 5.62
N ILE A 147 23.45 -8.21 5.23
CA ILE A 147 23.24 -9.56 4.67
C ILE A 147 23.57 -9.56 3.18
N TRP A 148 23.00 -8.60 2.43
CA TRP A 148 23.35 -8.36 1.04
C TRP A 148 23.12 -6.89 0.65
N ASP A 149 23.73 -6.51 -0.45
CA ASP A 149 23.80 -5.15 -0.96
C ASP A 149 23.85 -5.17 -2.48
N ILE A 150 22.73 -4.80 -3.11
CA ILE A 150 22.54 -4.88 -4.55
C ILE A 150 22.61 -3.47 -5.11
N LYS A 151 23.64 -3.19 -5.93
CA LYS A 151 23.64 -1.98 -6.74
C LYS A 151 22.57 -2.12 -7.83
N PHE A 152 21.51 -1.32 -7.74
CA PHE A 152 20.43 -1.33 -8.71
C PHE A 152 20.93 -0.75 -10.05
N GLN A 153 20.65 -1.47 -11.14
CA GLN A 153 21.05 -1.06 -12.49
C GLN A 153 19.93 -0.23 -13.11
N GLY A 154 20.19 1.06 -13.31
CA GLY A 154 19.24 2.02 -13.85
C GLY A 154 18.79 3.04 -12.82
N ASP A 155 17.73 3.77 -13.15
CA ASP A 155 17.16 4.76 -12.27
C ASP A 155 16.10 4.11 -11.37
N ILE A 156 16.04 4.55 -10.12
CA ILE A 156 14.96 4.20 -9.20
C ILE A 156 14.06 5.41 -8.94
N TYR A 157 12.76 5.16 -8.87
CA TYR A 157 11.75 6.19 -8.68
C TYR A 157 10.59 5.62 -7.87
N SER A 158 10.57 5.90 -6.57
CA SER A 158 9.56 5.43 -5.62
C SER A 158 9.31 3.90 -5.71
N PRO A 159 10.36 3.08 -5.53
CA PRO A 159 10.22 1.63 -5.66
C PRO A 159 9.22 1.09 -4.65
N LEU A 160 8.31 0.24 -5.12
CA LEU A 160 7.35 -0.44 -4.26
C LEU A 160 7.83 -1.86 -4.01
N VAL A 161 7.85 -2.27 -2.74
CA VAL A 161 8.41 -3.55 -2.31
C VAL A 161 7.34 -4.37 -1.61
N VAL A 162 7.23 -5.63 -2.01
CA VAL A 162 6.41 -6.67 -1.38
C VAL A 162 7.31 -7.84 -1.05
N ILE A 163 7.12 -8.44 0.13
CA ILE A 163 7.83 -9.66 0.56
C ILE A 163 6.83 -10.80 0.56
N VAL A 164 7.10 -11.84 -0.22
CA VAL A 164 6.18 -12.98 -0.41
C VAL A 164 6.94 -14.18 -0.98
N ASP A 165 6.52 -15.39 -0.63
CA ASP A 165 6.90 -16.63 -1.30
C ASP A 165 6.14 -16.70 -2.64
N LEU A 166 6.77 -16.18 -3.69
CA LEU A 166 6.15 -15.86 -4.98
C LEU A 166 5.93 -17.11 -5.83
N ASP A 167 6.85 -18.07 -5.77
CA ASP A 167 6.83 -19.29 -6.57
C ASP A 167 6.42 -20.55 -5.77
N GLN A 168 6.13 -20.40 -4.47
CA GLN A 168 5.69 -21.45 -3.54
C GLN A 168 6.77 -22.51 -3.28
N ASP A 169 8.04 -22.13 -3.30
CA ASP A 169 9.15 -23.00 -2.93
C ASP A 169 9.44 -23.00 -1.41
N GLY A 170 8.72 -22.16 -0.65
CA GLY A 170 8.89 -22.00 0.79
C GLY A 170 9.97 -21.00 1.20
N GLU A 171 10.69 -20.43 0.22
CA GLU A 171 11.61 -19.33 0.39
C GLU A 171 10.89 -18.01 0.03
N LEU A 172 11.30 -16.91 0.65
CA LEU A 172 10.67 -15.61 0.39
C LEU A 172 11.43 -14.87 -0.72
N GLU A 173 10.69 -14.10 -1.51
CA GLU A 173 11.25 -13.10 -2.41
C GLU A 173 11.03 -11.68 -1.91
N ALA A 174 12.04 -10.83 -2.14
CA ALA A 174 11.87 -9.39 -2.20
C ALA A 174 11.46 -8.98 -3.62
N VAL A 175 10.17 -8.69 -3.79
CA VAL A 175 9.58 -8.35 -5.08
C VAL A 175 9.48 -6.83 -5.23
N LEU A 176 10.15 -6.30 -6.23
CA LEU A 176 10.22 -4.87 -6.54
C LEU A 176 9.37 -4.56 -7.75
N SER A 177 8.45 -3.62 -7.59
CA SER A 177 7.81 -2.96 -8.72
C SER A 177 8.59 -1.68 -9.06
N THR A 178 9.05 -1.61 -10.31
CA THR A 178 9.81 -0.51 -10.90
C THR A 178 9.01 0.16 -12.01
N TRP A 179 9.53 1.22 -12.61
CA TRP A 179 8.92 1.82 -13.79
C TRP A 179 8.66 0.86 -14.96
N HIS A 180 9.53 -0.13 -15.16
CA HIS A 180 9.48 -0.99 -16.35
C HIS A 180 8.72 -2.30 -16.11
N GLY A 181 8.62 -2.73 -14.86
CA GLY A 181 8.15 -4.06 -14.54
C GLY A 181 8.49 -4.47 -13.13
N VAL A 182 8.38 -5.77 -12.91
CA VAL A 182 8.69 -6.44 -11.66
C VAL A 182 10.04 -7.12 -11.73
N ILE A 183 10.79 -7.04 -10.63
CA ILE A 183 12.01 -7.82 -10.40
C ILE A 183 11.86 -8.50 -9.04
N ALA A 184 12.06 -9.81 -8.96
CA ALA A 184 12.06 -10.53 -7.70
C ALA A 184 13.48 -11.01 -7.39
N TYR A 185 13.91 -10.72 -6.17
CA TYR A 185 15.17 -11.21 -5.63
C TYR A 185 14.86 -12.28 -4.58
N ASP A 186 15.61 -13.37 -4.61
CA ASP A 186 15.73 -14.29 -3.50
C ASP A 186 16.08 -13.50 -2.23
N LEU A 187 15.24 -13.57 -1.20
CA LEU A 187 15.37 -12.71 -0.04
C LEU A 187 16.62 -13.04 0.78
N MET A 188 17.09 -14.28 0.74
CA MET A 188 18.23 -14.75 1.55
C MET A 188 19.56 -14.32 0.95
N THR A 189 19.67 -14.37 -0.37
CA THR A 189 20.92 -14.22 -1.11
C THR A 189 21.02 -12.91 -1.87
N GLY A 190 19.90 -12.23 -2.10
CA GLY A 190 19.83 -11.03 -2.94
C GLY A 190 20.05 -11.32 -4.43
N ARG A 191 19.96 -12.60 -4.86
CA ARG A 191 20.08 -12.98 -6.26
C ARG A 191 18.76 -12.75 -6.98
N GLU A 192 18.82 -12.21 -8.19
CA GLU A 192 17.63 -12.06 -9.03
C GLU A 192 17.10 -13.45 -9.43
N LYS A 193 15.87 -13.78 -9.02
CA LYS A 193 15.15 -15.00 -9.44
C LYS A 193 14.32 -14.72 -10.69
N TYR A 194 13.60 -13.60 -10.70
CA TYR A 194 12.63 -13.29 -11.74
C TYR A 194 12.67 -11.85 -12.20
N ARG A 195 12.33 -11.64 -13.47
CA ARG A 195 12.10 -10.32 -14.06
C ARG A 195 11.02 -10.41 -15.11
N CYS A 196 10.08 -9.48 -15.07
CA CYS A 196 9.02 -9.38 -16.06
C CYS A 196 8.70 -7.90 -16.32
N THR A 197 8.66 -7.49 -17.58
CA THR A 197 8.21 -6.15 -17.95
C THR A 197 6.68 -6.09 -17.94
N TYR A 198 6.12 -4.94 -17.57
CA TYR A 198 4.66 -4.77 -17.62
C TYR A 198 4.12 -4.83 -19.05
N ARG A 199 4.85 -4.23 -19.99
CA ARG A 199 4.54 -4.16 -21.42
C ARG A 199 5.83 -3.86 -22.22
N SER A 200 5.72 -3.78 -23.54
CA SER A 200 6.83 -3.41 -24.42
C SER A 200 7.36 -1.99 -24.17
N GLU A 201 6.48 -1.07 -23.79
CA GLU A 201 6.81 0.29 -23.37
C GLU A 201 7.03 0.39 -21.85
N HIS A 202 7.56 1.51 -21.35
CA HIS A 202 7.67 1.72 -19.91
C HIS A 202 6.29 1.94 -19.25
N GLY A 203 6.04 1.28 -18.12
CA GLY A 203 4.79 1.37 -17.34
C GLY A 203 4.69 2.63 -16.48
N ARG A 204 5.84 3.15 -16.02
CA ARG A 204 5.99 4.19 -14.99
C ARG A 204 5.12 3.90 -13.77
N GLN A 205 5.33 2.72 -13.20
CA GLN A 205 4.53 2.28 -12.07
C GLN A 205 4.81 3.12 -10.83
N TYR A 206 3.72 3.69 -10.32
CA TYR A 206 3.58 4.46 -9.08
C TYR A 206 2.26 4.05 -8.43
N GLY A 207 2.01 4.49 -7.19
CA GLY A 207 0.77 4.18 -6.49
C GLY A 207 0.88 2.87 -5.71
N PHE A 208 0.12 1.85 -6.10
CA PHE A 208 0.00 0.62 -5.32
C PHE A 208 0.72 -0.57 -5.95
N PHE A 209 1.35 -1.35 -5.10
CA PHE A 209 1.85 -2.68 -5.45
C PHE A 209 1.63 -3.60 -4.26
N GLY A 210 0.96 -4.72 -4.50
CA GLY A 210 0.64 -5.70 -3.47
C GLY A 210 0.68 -7.12 -4.01
N ALA A 211 0.66 -8.07 -3.09
CA ALA A 211 0.46 -9.48 -3.40
C ALA A 211 -0.91 -9.94 -2.87
N TYR A 212 -1.57 -10.78 -3.65
CA TYR A 212 -2.73 -11.56 -3.23
C TYR A 212 -2.35 -13.04 -3.27
N VAL A 213 -2.49 -13.73 -2.13
CA VAL A 213 -2.26 -15.17 -2.03
C VAL A 213 -3.62 -15.86 -2.14
N HIS A 214 -3.82 -16.61 -3.22
CA HIS A 214 -5.02 -17.41 -3.41
C HIS A 214 -5.05 -18.59 -2.44
N SER A 215 -6.24 -19.12 -2.14
CA SER A 215 -6.43 -20.28 -1.26
C SER A 215 -5.63 -21.53 -1.67
N SER A 216 -5.20 -21.62 -2.93
CA SER A 216 -4.35 -22.70 -3.43
C SER A 216 -2.85 -22.49 -3.16
N GLY A 217 -2.45 -21.36 -2.57
CA GLY A 217 -1.05 -20.93 -2.42
C GLY A 217 -0.57 -20.01 -3.54
N GLN A 218 -1.24 -19.98 -4.70
CA GLN A 218 -0.80 -19.17 -5.84
C GLN A 218 -0.74 -17.68 -5.50
N VAL A 219 0.40 -17.07 -5.74
CA VAL A 219 0.63 -15.65 -5.50
C VAL A 219 0.42 -14.83 -6.76
N TYR A 220 -0.40 -13.79 -6.65
CA TYR A 220 -0.67 -12.82 -7.71
C TYR A 220 -0.14 -11.46 -7.28
N LEU A 221 0.76 -10.89 -8.08
CA LEU A 221 1.27 -9.55 -7.92
C LEU A 221 0.36 -8.56 -8.64
N VAL A 222 -0.07 -7.52 -7.94
CA VAL A 222 -1.07 -6.56 -8.40
C VAL A 222 -0.48 -5.14 -8.36
N PRO A 223 0.10 -4.66 -9.47
CA PRO A 223 0.40 -3.24 -9.66
C PRO A 223 -0.87 -2.48 -10.05
N ILE A 224 -1.05 -1.31 -9.46
CA ILE A 224 -2.02 -0.32 -9.89
C ILE A 224 -1.30 1.01 -10.00
N GLY A 225 -1.18 1.52 -11.23
CA GLY A 225 -0.59 2.79 -11.57
C GLY A 225 -1.56 3.93 -11.33
N ASP A 226 -1.15 4.93 -10.57
CA ASP A 226 -1.95 6.13 -10.28
C ASP A 226 -1.55 7.38 -11.08
N PHE A 227 -0.36 7.32 -11.71
CA PHE A 227 0.21 8.35 -12.55
C PHE A 227 0.13 8.01 -14.04
N ALA A 228 0.59 6.81 -14.43
CA ALA A 228 0.28 6.22 -15.73
C ALA A 228 -0.84 5.20 -15.49
N GLY A 229 -2.09 5.58 -15.74
CA GLY A 229 -3.27 4.82 -15.32
C GLY A 229 -3.31 3.39 -15.88
N HIS A 230 -2.94 2.42 -15.04
CA HIS A 230 -2.94 1.00 -15.40
C HIS A 230 -3.20 0.08 -14.22
N VAL A 231 -3.57 -1.15 -14.52
CA VAL A 231 -3.65 -2.26 -13.56
C VAL A 231 -3.12 -3.52 -14.23
N GLY A 232 -2.42 -4.33 -13.46
CA GLY A 232 -1.87 -5.61 -13.93
C GLY A 232 -2.09 -6.73 -12.93
N VAL A 233 -1.91 -7.96 -13.43
CA VAL A 233 -1.82 -9.17 -12.63
C VAL A 233 -0.66 -10.00 -13.16
N LEU A 234 0.36 -10.19 -12.33
CA LEU A 234 1.54 -10.99 -12.65
C LEU A 234 1.63 -12.18 -11.71
N THR A 235 2.20 -13.28 -12.19
CA THR A 235 2.43 -14.46 -11.35
C THR A 235 3.56 -15.32 -11.93
N VAL A 236 4.10 -16.23 -11.11
CA VAL A 236 4.99 -17.28 -11.59
C VAL A 236 4.15 -18.45 -12.10
N GLN A 237 4.32 -18.80 -13.37
CA GLN A 237 3.73 -19.97 -14.02
C GLN A 237 4.81 -20.69 -14.82
N ASN A 238 4.89 -22.02 -14.67
CA ASN A 238 5.89 -22.86 -15.34
C ASN A 238 7.33 -22.37 -15.13
N GLY A 239 7.65 -21.91 -13.91
CA GLY A 239 8.98 -21.40 -13.55
C GLY A 239 9.33 -20.03 -14.14
N GLN A 240 8.36 -19.29 -14.69
CA GLN A 240 8.57 -17.95 -15.24
C GLN A 240 7.57 -16.96 -14.67
N LEU A 241 8.07 -15.78 -14.25
CA LEU A 241 7.22 -14.65 -13.94
C LEU A 241 6.65 -14.06 -15.22
N SER A 242 5.33 -14.05 -15.32
CA SER A 242 4.61 -13.59 -16.51
C SER A 242 3.49 -12.62 -16.14
N ASN A 243 3.18 -11.73 -17.08
CA ASN A 243 2.02 -10.87 -17.01
C ASN A 243 0.79 -11.63 -17.55
N LEU A 244 -0.14 -11.99 -16.66
CA LEU A 244 -1.35 -12.72 -17.04
C LEU A 244 -2.38 -11.82 -17.71
N TRP A 245 -2.47 -10.58 -17.22
CA TRP A 245 -3.46 -9.63 -17.64
C TRP A 245 -3.00 -8.23 -17.31
N TYR A 246 -3.21 -7.33 -18.26
CA TYR A 246 -2.83 -5.93 -18.13
C TYR A 246 -3.87 -5.06 -18.80
N HIS A 247 -4.24 -3.96 -18.14
CA HIS A 247 -5.16 -2.99 -18.67
C HIS A 247 -4.67 -1.57 -18.40
N THR A 248 -4.49 -0.82 -19.48
CA THR A 248 -4.25 0.63 -19.44
C THR A 248 -5.59 1.33 -19.60
N PHE A 249 -5.94 2.19 -18.66
CA PHE A 249 -7.18 2.99 -18.70
C PHE A 249 -6.91 4.50 -18.87
N ASP A 250 -5.65 4.91 -18.87
CA ASP A 250 -5.22 6.21 -19.39
C ASP A 250 -4.21 6.05 -20.55
N PRO A 251 -4.70 5.84 -21.79
CA PRO A 251 -3.83 5.59 -22.93
C PRO A 251 -3.11 6.85 -23.44
N GLN A 252 -3.49 8.05 -22.98
CA GLN A 252 -2.78 9.29 -23.33
C GLN A 252 -1.43 9.38 -22.63
N SER A 253 -1.15 8.50 -21.66
CA SER A 253 0.06 8.49 -20.87
C SER A 253 1.25 7.77 -21.54
N THR A 254 1.39 7.75 -22.88
CA THR A 254 2.56 7.13 -23.55
C THR A 254 3.89 7.64 -22.98
N GLN A 255 3.93 8.89 -22.53
CA GLN A 255 5.04 9.43 -21.72
C GLN A 255 4.76 9.57 -20.23
N GLY A 256 3.54 9.35 -19.76
CA GLY A 256 3.18 9.48 -18.34
C GLY A 256 3.28 10.90 -17.76
N ILE A 257 3.66 11.94 -18.51
CA ILE A 257 3.83 13.32 -17.96
C ILE A 257 2.75 14.28 -18.48
N ASP A 258 1.97 13.89 -19.49
CA ASP A 258 1.05 14.83 -20.15
C ASP A 258 -0.05 15.34 -19.21
N ARG A 259 -0.27 14.66 -18.08
CA ARG A 259 -1.11 15.12 -16.97
C ARG A 259 -0.38 14.88 -15.65
N ARG A 260 0.02 15.96 -14.96
CA ARG A 260 0.66 15.90 -13.63
C ARG A 260 -0.36 15.80 -12.48
N PHE A 261 -1.42 15.02 -12.63
CA PHE A 261 -2.37 14.81 -11.54
C PHE A 261 -2.69 13.32 -11.41
N THR A 262 -2.80 12.86 -10.17
CA THR A 262 -3.15 11.48 -9.81
C THR A 262 -4.60 11.20 -10.21
N ILE A 263 -4.84 10.15 -10.99
CA ILE A 263 -6.17 9.86 -11.56
C ILE A 263 -6.95 8.86 -10.70
N ASN A 264 -6.25 8.07 -9.88
CA ASN A 264 -6.84 7.03 -9.04
C ASN A 264 -6.11 6.90 -7.70
N THR A 265 -6.84 6.50 -6.66
CA THR A 265 -6.26 6.20 -5.34
C THR A 265 -6.68 4.79 -4.95
N VAL A 266 -5.71 3.96 -4.53
CA VAL A 266 -5.97 2.56 -4.16
C VAL A 266 -6.16 2.45 -2.66
N GLY A 267 -7.21 1.72 -2.27
CA GLY A 267 -7.58 1.49 -0.87
C GLY A 267 -8.39 2.65 -0.27
N PRO A 268 -9.02 2.42 0.90
CA PRO A 268 -9.56 3.52 1.67
C PRO A 268 -8.37 4.34 2.17
N LYS A 269 -8.10 5.50 1.56
CA LYS A 269 -7.52 6.58 2.35
C LYS A 269 -8.65 7.09 3.22
N PRO A 270 -8.62 6.95 4.55
CA PRO A 270 -9.43 7.80 5.39
C PRO A 270 -8.96 9.23 5.11
N ILE A 271 -9.66 9.92 4.21
CA ILE A 271 -9.51 11.34 3.89
C ILE A 271 -8.04 11.75 3.73
N GLY A 272 -7.50 11.48 2.54
CA GLY A 272 -6.26 12.10 2.07
C GLY A 272 -6.55 13.07 0.93
N ASP A 273 -7.48 14.00 1.13
CA ASP A 273 -7.56 15.22 0.33
C ASP A 273 -6.63 16.25 0.97
N PHE A 274 -5.36 16.24 0.57
CA PHE A 274 -4.50 17.41 0.70
C PHE A 274 -3.65 17.50 -0.57
N ASN A 275 -3.87 18.58 -1.33
CA ASN A 275 -2.89 19.14 -2.26
C ASN A 275 -1.70 19.69 -1.48
#